data_AF-A0A4Y9FNM8-F1
#
_entry.id   AF-A0A4Y9FNM8-F1
#
_cell.length_a   1.000
_cell.length_b   1.000
_cell.length_c   1.000
_cell.angle_alpha   90.00
_cell.angle_beta   90.00
_cell.angle_gamma   90.00
#
_symmetry.space_group_name_H-M   'P 1'
#
loop_
_entity.id
_entity.type
_entity.pdbx_description
1 polymer ?
#
loop_
_entity_poly.entity_id
_entity_poly.type
_entity_poly.pdbx_seq_one_letter_code
_entity_poly.pdbx_strand_id
1 'polypeptide(L)'
;MSARDIIRLPGTGMYARRNFVTSWRAAGSPPLVSAGRLYLEQKRLFDGWRAGLPGFNPADDPDDETQRLAHVRFVAGDLANPARDAAACERAGLVRPYAYEPWHVELPGDPRRFNLVRSLPTSEKRRRGGGMTAQYYRRASDGKIGRFADGVKVFGTQEDYQHHRFAVTEFVKKNPHLKGSIAVPPLDADPKNFVNLSDHDWALQIAVHGGVY
;
A
#
# COMPACT_ATOMS: atom_id res chain seq x y z
N MET A 1 -6.10 20.71 0.11
CA MET A 1 -5.58 19.49 0.77
C MET A 1 -4.95 18.60 -0.30
N SER A 2 -3.77 18.04 -0.04
CA SER A 2 -2.91 17.44 -1.08
C SER A 2 -3.11 15.92 -1.22
N ALA A 3 -2.60 15.33 -2.30
CA ALA A 3 -2.56 13.87 -2.47
C ALA A 3 -1.74 13.13 -1.38
N ARG A 4 -0.87 13.84 -0.64
CA ARG A 4 -0.08 13.30 0.50
C ARG A 4 -0.93 12.97 1.73
N ASP A 5 -2.22 13.33 1.70
CA ASP A 5 -3.13 13.09 2.81
C ASP A 5 -3.79 11.71 2.76
N ILE A 6 -3.55 10.90 1.72
CA ILE A 6 -4.07 9.52 1.62
C ILE A 6 -3.04 8.54 2.16
N ILE A 7 -3.43 7.72 3.13
CA ILE A 7 -2.56 6.73 3.76
C ILE A 7 -3.26 5.37 3.86
N ARG A 8 -2.46 4.32 3.96
CA ARG A 8 -2.96 2.96 4.16
C ARG A 8 -3.54 2.81 5.58
N LEU A 9 -4.68 2.14 5.69
CA LEU A 9 -5.18 1.63 6.97
C LEU A 9 -4.34 0.40 7.35
N PRO A 10 -3.63 0.41 8.48
CA PRO A 10 -2.83 -0.72 8.93
C PRO A 10 -3.62 -2.03 8.95
N GLY A 11 -3.03 -3.10 8.43
CA GLY A 11 -3.60 -4.46 8.49
C GLY A 11 -4.76 -4.75 7.51
N THR A 12 -5.27 -3.75 6.76
CA THR A 12 -6.50 -3.95 5.94
C THR A 12 -6.25 -4.02 4.42
N GLY A 13 -5.09 -3.52 3.94
CA GLY A 13 -4.89 -3.33 2.50
C GLY A 13 -5.60 -2.11 1.91
N MET A 14 -6.47 -1.45 2.68
CA MET A 14 -7.29 -0.33 2.24
C MET A 14 -6.59 1.01 2.47
N TYR A 15 -7.12 2.07 1.86
CA TYR A 15 -6.60 3.43 1.95
C TYR A 15 -7.70 4.41 2.33
N ALA A 16 -7.37 5.47 3.06
CA ALA A 16 -8.26 6.58 3.35
C ALA A 16 -7.45 7.85 3.61
N ARG A 17 -8.12 8.98 3.75
CA ARG A 17 -7.48 10.22 4.18
C ARG A 17 -7.02 10.11 5.62
N ARG A 18 -5.89 10.74 5.92
CA ARG A 18 -5.23 10.75 7.23
C ARG A 18 -6.19 11.08 8.35
N ASN A 19 -7.05 12.09 8.18
CA ASN A 19 -8.01 12.49 9.20
C ASN A 19 -9.04 11.39 9.50
N PHE A 20 -9.49 10.66 8.47
CA PHE A 20 -10.35 9.49 8.68
C PHE A 20 -9.59 8.40 9.42
N VAL A 21 -8.36 8.08 9.00
CA VAL A 21 -7.52 7.06 9.65
C VAL A 21 -7.22 7.40 11.11
N THR A 22 -6.98 8.67 11.43
CA THR A 22 -6.80 9.13 12.82
C THR A 22 -8.05 8.85 13.66
N SER A 23 -9.23 9.21 13.16
CA SER A 23 -10.50 9.00 13.87
C SER A 23 -10.83 7.51 14.00
N TRP A 24 -10.63 6.74 12.93
CA TRP A 24 -10.79 5.27 12.93
C TRP A 24 -9.85 4.58 13.93
N ARG A 25 -8.58 5.01 14.03
CA ARG A 25 -7.65 4.51 15.06
C ARG A 25 -8.09 4.86 16.48
N ALA A 26 -8.54 6.09 16.68
CA ALA A 26 -9.07 6.53 17.97
C ALA A 26 -10.33 5.74 18.39
N ALA A 27 -11.11 5.26 17.42
CA ALA A 27 -12.24 4.34 17.65
C ALA A 27 -11.82 2.90 17.99
N GLY A 28 -10.52 2.60 18.09
CA GLY A 28 -10.01 1.25 18.35
C GLY A 28 -9.77 0.42 17.08
N SER A 29 -9.70 1.06 15.91
CA SER A 29 -9.45 0.39 14.61
C SER A 29 -10.45 -0.72 14.28
N PRO A 30 -11.78 -0.47 14.34
CA PRO A 30 -12.78 -1.50 14.07
C PRO A 30 -12.63 -2.09 12.66
N PRO A 31 -12.92 -3.39 12.45
CA PRO A 31 -12.81 -4.01 11.15
C PRO A 31 -13.71 -3.33 10.11
N LEU A 32 -13.17 -3.09 8.92
CA LEU A 32 -13.88 -2.51 7.79
C LEU A 32 -14.07 -3.54 6.68
N VAL A 33 -15.23 -3.51 6.03
CA VAL A 33 -15.47 -4.25 4.78
C VAL A 33 -15.06 -3.43 3.55
N SER A 34 -15.09 -2.10 3.68
CA SER A 34 -14.69 -1.17 2.61
C SER A 34 -14.17 0.15 3.21
N ALA A 35 -13.35 0.88 2.45
CA ALA A 35 -12.88 2.23 2.80
C ALA A 35 -12.77 3.08 1.52
N GLY A 36 -11.69 3.86 1.36
CA GLY A 36 -11.46 4.65 0.15
C GLY A 36 -11.48 3.79 -1.11
N ARG A 37 -12.22 4.26 -2.12
CA ARG A 37 -12.43 3.59 -3.41
C ARG A 37 -11.96 4.48 -4.54
N LEU A 38 -11.13 3.99 -5.44
CA LEU A 38 -10.65 4.82 -6.55
C LEU A 38 -11.79 5.17 -7.51
N TYR A 39 -11.67 6.34 -8.16
CA TYR A 39 -12.64 6.79 -9.17
C TYR A 39 -12.96 5.71 -10.22
N LEU A 40 -11.95 5.04 -10.79
CA LEU A 40 -12.15 4.02 -11.81
C LEU A 40 -12.89 2.79 -11.28
N GLU A 41 -12.67 2.44 -10.02
CA GLU A 41 -13.38 1.34 -9.36
C GLU A 41 -14.85 1.69 -9.13
N GLN A 42 -15.14 2.92 -8.66
CA GLN A 42 -16.51 3.41 -8.55
C GLN A 42 -17.20 3.46 -9.91
N LYS A 43 -16.48 3.92 -10.95
CA LYS A 43 -17.02 4.02 -12.32
C LYS A 43 -17.41 2.66 -12.86
N ARG A 44 -16.59 1.63 -12.62
CA ARG A 44 -16.92 0.25 -12.94
C ARG A 44 -18.21 -0.22 -12.25
N LEU A 45 -18.38 0.10 -10.96
CA LEU A 45 -19.58 -0.27 -10.20
C LEU A 45 -20.84 0.41 -10.74
N PHE A 46 -20.76 1.72 -10.97
CA PHE A 46 -21.86 2.51 -11.54
C PHE A 46 -22.24 2.04 -12.94
N ASP A 47 -21.26 1.89 -13.84
CA ASP A 47 -21.51 1.49 -15.23
C ASP A 47 -22.11 0.08 -15.30
N GLY A 48 -21.64 -0.86 -14.48
CA GLY A 48 -22.19 -2.21 -14.41
C GLY A 48 -23.63 -2.24 -13.88
N TRP A 49 -23.94 -1.41 -12.87
CA TRP A 49 -25.31 -1.25 -12.37
C TRP A 49 -26.22 -0.63 -13.43
N ARG A 50 -25.79 0.46 -14.06
CA ARG A 50 -26.53 1.17 -15.11
C ARG A 50 -26.82 0.28 -16.31
N ALA A 51 -25.90 -0.63 -16.63
CA ALA A 51 -26.04 -1.63 -17.69
C ALA A 51 -26.83 -2.88 -17.27
N GLY A 52 -27.28 -2.99 -16.02
CA GLY A 52 -28.05 -4.13 -15.52
C GLY A 52 -27.25 -5.45 -15.46
N LEU A 53 -25.93 -5.38 -15.29
CA LEU A 53 -25.09 -6.57 -15.25
C LEU A 53 -25.28 -7.35 -13.93
N PRO A 54 -25.30 -8.71 -13.97
CA PRO A 54 -25.40 -9.52 -12.75
C PRO A 54 -24.26 -9.21 -11.76
N GLY A 55 -24.62 -9.05 -10.48
CA GLY A 55 -23.66 -8.79 -9.40
C GLY A 55 -23.29 -7.33 -9.17
N PHE A 56 -23.91 -6.38 -9.90
CA PHE A 56 -23.75 -4.94 -9.66
C PHE A 56 -24.96 -4.36 -8.92
N ASN A 57 -24.70 -3.74 -7.77
CA ASN A 57 -25.71 -3.05 -6.96
C ASN A 57 -25.76 -1.56 -7.32
N PRO A 58 -26.85 -0.85 -6.96
CA PRO A 58 -26.91 0.61 -7.07
C PRO A 58 -25.65 1.27 -6.53
N ALA A 59 -25.06 2.14 -7.34
CA ALA A 59 -23.79 2.79 -7.05
C ALA A 59 -23.87 4.26 -7.47
N ASP A 60 -23.24 5.13 -6.69
CA ASP A 60 -23.12 6.56 -7.02
C ASP A 60 -22.38 6.76 -8.36
N ASP A 61 -22.81 7.77 -9.13
CA ASP A 61 -22.14 8.15 -10.37
C ASP A 61 -20.89 8.99 -10.05
N PRO A 62 -19.67 8.50 -10.26
CA PRO A 62 -18.47 9.26 -9.96
C PRO A 62 -18.24 10.43 -10.93
N ASP A 63 -18.99 10.52 -12.04
CA ASP A 63 -18.97 11.65 -12.97
C ASP A 63 -19.86 12.81 -12.49
N ASP A 64 -20.79 12.55 -11.56
CA ASP A 64 -21.64 13.56 -10.94
C ASP A 64 -21.04 14.02 -9.59
N GLU A 65 -20.11 14.98 -9.66
CA GLU A 65 -19.46 15.54 -8.47
C GLU A 65 -20.40 16.32 -7.54
N THR A 66 -21.67 16.52 -7.90
CA THR A 66 -22.67 17.10 -6.99
C THR A 66 -23.04 16.14 -5.86
N GLN A 67 -22.84 14.84 -6.08
CA GLN A 67 -23.00 13.78 -5.09
C GLN A 67 -21.88 13.82 -4.03
N ARG A 68 -22.15 13.23 -2.86
CA ARG A 68 -21.20 13.24 -1.73
C ARG A 68 -19.94 12.44 -2.06
N LEU A 69 -20.09 11.25 -2.65
CA LEU A 69 -18.99 10.40 -3.13
C LEU A 69 -17.92 10.14 -2.04
N ALA A 70 -18.34 9.90 -0.80
CA ALA A 70 -17.45 9.90 0.36
C ALA A 70 -16.33 8.82 0.29
N HIS A 71 -16.65 7.63 -0.22
CA HIS A 71 -15.65 6.59 -0.50
C HIS A 71 -14.64 7.04 -1.57
N VAL A 72 -15.10 7.70 -2.64
CA VAL A 72 -14.22 8.20 -3.73
C VAL A 72 -13.37 9.38 -3.28
N ARG A 73 -13.85 10.11 -2.28
CA ARG A 73 -13.12 11.19 -1.60
C ARG A 73 -12.23 10.68 -0.47
N PHE A 74 -12.25 9.37 -0.20
CA PHE A 74 -11.44 8.66 0.81
C PHE A 74 -11.71 9.13 2.25
N VAL A 75 -12.94 9.55 2.53
CA VAL A 75 -13.34 10.07 3.85
C VAL A 75 -14.39 9.22 4.54
N ALA A 76 -14.66 8.02 4.00
CA ALA A 76 -15.62 7.07 4.52
C ALA A 76 -15.04 5.65 4.63
N GLY A 77 -15.72 4.83 5.42
CA GLY A 77 -15.55 3.39 5.48
C GLY A 77 -16.81 2.69 5.97
N ASP A 78 -16.92 1.42 5.61
CA ASP A 78 -18.05 0.57 5.97
C ASP A 78 -17.61 -0.41 7.07
N LEU A 79 -18.26 -0.34 8.22
CA LEU A 79 -18.00 -1.19 9.37
C LEU A 79 -18.45 -2.62 9.11
N ALA A 80 -17.63 -3.61 9.50
CA ALA A 80 -18.03 -5.01 9.46
C ALA A 80 -19.10 -5.34 10.52
N ASN A 81 -19.06 -4.67 11.68
CA ASN A 81 -19.98 -4.91 12.80
C ASN A 81 -20.58 -3.59 13.35
N PRO A 82 -21.47 -2.92 12.59
CA PRO A 82 -21.99 -1.60 12.98
C PRO A 82 -22.62 -1.55 14.36
N ALA A 83 -23.38 -2.58 14.75
CA ALA A 83 -24.03 -2.64 16.07
C ALA A 83 -23.03 -2.56 17.23
N ARG A 84 -21.80 -3.03 17.04
CA ARG A 84 -20.73 -2.99 18.04
C ARG A 84 -19.88 -1.73 17.93
N ASP A 85 -19.55 -1.33 16.70
CA ASP A 85 -18.43 -0.42 16.44
C ASP A 85 -18.87 1.03 16.19
N ALA A 86 -20.12 1.26 15.77
CA ALA A 86 -20.60 2.59 15.37
C ALA A 86 -20.46 3.63 16.48
N ALA A 87 -20.84 3.28 17.71
CA ALA A 87 -20.76 4.20 18.85
C ALA A 87 -19.31 4.60 19.18
N ALA A 88 -18.33 3.71 18.94
CA ALA A 88 -16.92 4.04 19.12
C ALA A 88 -16.42 5.00 18.03
N CYS A 89 -16.86 4.81 16.79
CA CYS A 89 -16.58 5.72 15.68
C CYS A 89 -17.18 7.12 15.91
N GLU A 90 -18.41 7.19 16.39
CA GLU A 90 -19.08 8.47 16.72
C GLU A 90 -18.33 9.24 17.83
N ARG A 91 -17.93 8.54 18.91
CA ARG A 91 -17.08 9.14 19.96
C ARG A 91 -15.71 9.60 19.45
N ALA A 92 -15.20 8.97 18.41
CA ALA A 92 -13.95 9.35 17.76
C ALA A 92 -14.11 10.47 16.71
N GLY A 93 -15.32 11.02 16.56
CA GLY A 93 -15.60 12.17 15.69
C GLY A 93 -16.00 11.82 14.25
N LEU A 94 -16.28 10.55 13.95
CA LEU A 94 -16.93 10.15 12.70
C LEU A 94 -18.46 10.32 12.82
N VAL A 95 -19.16 10.41 11.69
CA VAL A 95 -20.61 10.53 11.64
C VAL A 95 -21.23 9.45 10.77
N ARG A 96 -22.51 9.16 11.01
CA ARG A 96 -23.35 8.28 10.18
C ARG A 96 -24.43 9.11 9.51
N PRO A 97 -24.17 9.63 8.30
CA PRO A 97 -25.08 10.57 7.62
C PRO A 97 -26.37 9.91 7.12
N TYR A 98 -26.39 8.59 6.94
CA TYR A 98 -27.49 7.86 6.32
C TYR A 98 -28.13 6.89 7.32
N ALA A 99 -29.40 7.12 7.66
CA ALA A 99 -30.14 6.20 8.53
C ALA A 99 -30.31 4.79 7.90
N TYR A 100 -30.30 4.70 6.57
CA TYR A 100 -30.46 3.45 5.82
C TYR A 100 -29.15 2.66 5.60
N GLU A 101 -27.98 3.24 5.93
CA GLU A 101 -26.67 2.56 5.89
C GLU A 101 -26.02 2.59 7.27
N PRO A 102 -26.48 1.75 8.22
CA PRO A 102 -25.96 1.76 9.59
C PRO A 102 -24.48 1.39 9.70
N TRP A 103 -23.90 0.78 8.67
CA TRP A 103 -22.47 0.46 8.56
C TRP A 103 -21.60 1.61 8.07
N HIS A 104 -22.18 2.62 7.43
CA HIS A 104 -21.41 3.69 6.80
C HIS A 104 -20.98 4.75 7.81
N VAL A 105 -19.67 4.97 7.94
CA VAL A 105 -19.10 6.07 8.74
C VAL A 105 -18.21 6.95 7.90
N GLU A 106 -18.26 8.27 8.13
CA GLU A 106 -17.44 9.24 7.41
C GLU A 106 -16.99 10.42 8.27
N LEU A 107 -16.07 11.23 7.74
CA LEU A 107 -15.68 12.49 8.37
C LEU A 107 -16.86 13.48 8.40
N PRO A 108 -16.98 14.31 9.46
CA PRO A 108 -18.06 15.27 9.57
C PRO A 108 -17.97 16.37 8.52
N GLY A 109 -19.14 16.93 8.21
CA GLY A 109 -19.33 18.02 7.26
C GLY A 109 -19.69 17.54 5.86
N ASP A 110 -19.37 18.37 4.87
CA ASP A 110 -19.58 18.06 3.45
C ASP A 110 -18.33 17.38 2.85
N PRO A 111 -18.41 16.11 2.40
CA PRO A 111 -17.33 15.41 1.74
C PRO A 111 -16.82 16.13 0.49
N ARG A 112 -17.66 16.93 -0.19
CA ARG A 112 -17.29 17.62 -1.44
C ARG A 112 -16.15 18.63 -1.29
N ARG A 113 -15.80 19.03 -0.06
CA ARG A 113 -14.59 19.81 0.23
C ARG A 113 -13.27 19.07 -0.05
N PHE A 114 -13.34 17.75 -0.27
CA PHE A 114 -12.19 16.91 -0.59
C PHE A 114 -12.23 16.52 -2.07
N ASN A 115 -11.11 16.62 -2.77
CA ASN A 115 -11.02 16.17 -4.17
C ASN A 115 -11.28 14.65 -4.28
N LEU A 116 -11.87 14.22 -5.39
CA LEU A 116 -11.94 12.81 -5.76
C LEU A 116 -10.54 12.21 -5.88
N VAL A 117 -10.41 10.94 -5.52
CA VAL A 117 -9.15 10.20 -5.64
C VAL A 117 -9.18 9.34 -6.88
N ARG A 118 -8.42 9.77 -7.90
CA ARG A 118 -8.29 9.05 -9.17
C ARG A 118 -7.16 8.03 -9.16
N SER A 119 -6.14 8.27 -8.35
CA SER A 119 -5.03 7.36 -8.11
C SER A 119 -4.57 7.48 -6.66
N LEU A 120 -4.07 6.38 -6.10
CA LEU A 120 -3.35 6.45 -4.85
C LEU A 120 -2.09 7.30 -5.07
N PRO A 121 -1.62 8.05 -4.07
CA PRO A 121 -0.30 8.63 -4.14
C PRO A 121 0.68 7.50 -4.43
N THR A 122 1.22 7.47 -5.65
CA THR A 122 2.48 6.78 -5.90
C THR A 122 3.40 7.37 -4.87
N SER A 123 3.98 6.53 -4.00
CA SER A 123 4.89 6.97 -2.95
C SER A 123 5.73 8.07 -3.56
N GLU A 124 5.51 9.30 -3.08
CA GLU A 124 6.25 10.46 -3.50
C GLU A 124 7.68 10.00 -3.68
N LYS A 125 8.24 10.17 -4.89
CA LYS A 125 9.66 9.92 -5.19
C LYS A 125 10.37 10.17 -3.89
N ARG A 126 10.79 9.09 -3.19
CA ARG A 126 11.55 9.22 -1.96
C ARG A 126 12.57 10.26 -2.34
N ARG A 127 12.58 11.41 -1.65
CA ARG A 127 13.67 12.38 -1.80
C ARG A 127 14.91 11.51 -1.91
N ARG A 128 15.58 11.55 -3.07
CA ARG A 128 16.85 10.86 -3.27
C ARG A 128 17.72 11.36 -2.11
N GLY A 129 17.86 10.47 -1.15
CA GLY A 129 18.07 10.80 0.26
C GLY A 129 18.21 9.46 0.95
N GLY A 130 19.29 8.77 0.60
CA GLY A 130 19.92 7.72 1.40
C GLY A 130 19.12 6.49 1.80
N GLY A 131 17.92 6.25 1.25
CA GLY A 131 17.11 5.10 1.64
C GLY A 131 17.62 3.81 1.00
N MET A 132 18.50 3.07 1.69
CA MET A 132 18.93 1.72 1.32
C MET A 132 17.72 0.86 0.90
N THR A 133 17.52 0.65 -0.39
CA THR A 133 16.68 -0.41 -0.92
C THR A 133 17.52 -1.67 -0.94
N ALA A 134 17.69 -2.31 0.21
CA ALA A 134 18.29 -3.63 0.26
C ALA A 134 17.36 -4.61 -0.46
N GLN A 135 17.71 -5.01 -1.69
CA GLN A 135 16.92 -6.01 -2.42
C GLN A 135 17.33 -7.42 -2.07
N TYR A 136 18.45 -7.69 -1.37
CA TYR A 136 18.88 -9.06 -1.06
C TYR A 136 19.30 -9.27 0.40
N TYR A 137 19.26 -10.50 0.91
CA TYR A 137 19.75 -10.87 2.24
C TYR A 137 20.33 -12.28 2.28
N ARG A 138 21.30 -12.59 3.13
CA ARG A 138 21.94 -13.89 3.37
C ARG A 138 21.70 -14.39 4.79
N ARG A 139 20.99 -15.48 5.01
CA ARG A 139 20.77 -16.08 6.34
C ARG A 139 22.09 -16.59 6.94
N ALA A 140 22.37 -16.22 8.20
CA ALA A 140 23.64 -16.51 8.87
C ALA A 140 23.77 -17.98 9.29
N SER A 141 22.65 -18.67 9.55
CA SER A 141 22.63 -20.06 9.99
C SER A 141 23.01 -21.08 8.90
N ASP A 142 22.75 -20.75 7.64
CA ASP A 142 22.92 -21.69 6.51
C ASP A 142 23.45 -21.04 5.22
N GLY A 143 23.79 -19.75 5.27
CA GLY A 143 24.38 -19.02 4.15
C GLY A 143 23.42 -18.72 2.99
N LYS A 144 22.12 -19.02 3.11
CA LYS A 144 21.13 -18.89 2.01
C LYS A 144 20.76 -17.44 1.72
N ILE A 145 20.73 -17.05 0.44
CA ILE A 145 20.47 -15.66 0.04
C ILE A 145 18.99 -15.48 -0.37
N GLY A 146 18.35 -14.32 -0.28
CA GLY A 146 16.93 -14.05 -0.62
C GLY A 146 16.74 -12.67 -1.23
N ARG A 147 15.58 -12.37 -1.84
CA ARG A 147 15.22 -11.05 -2.39
C ARG A 147 13.97 -10.46 -1.71
N PHE A 148 13.97 -9.14 -1.48
CA PHE A 148 12.77 -8.39 -1.09
C PHE A 148 12.04 -7.85 -2.34
N ALA A 149 10.99 -8.53 -2.81
CA ALA A 149 10.03 -8.00 -3.80
C ALA A 149 8.66 -8.68 -3.63
N ASP A 150 7.60 -7.89 -3.38
CA ASP A 150 6.18 -8.29 -3.20
C ASP A 150 5.90 -9.50 -2.27
N GLY A 151 6.90 -9.90 -1.49
CA GLY A 151 6.91 -11.10 -0.65
C GLY A 151 8.36 -11.54 -0.45
N VAL A 152 8.63 -12.23 0.66
CA VAL A 152 9.97 -12.74 0.96
C VAL A 152 10.20 -13.98 0.08
N LYS A 153 11.02 -13.86 -0.99
CA LYS A 153 11.51 -15.02 -1.74
C LYS A 153 12.91 -15.37 -1.26
N VAL A 154 13.01 -16.51 -0.57
CA VAL A 154 14.27 -17.14 -0.17
C VAL A 154 14.87 -17.82 -1.41
N PHE A 155 16.08 -17.47 -1.83
CA PHE A 155 16.87 -18.34 -2.73
C PHE A 155 17.45 -19.49 -1.90
N GLY A 156 17.47 -20.68 -2.49
CA GLY A 156 17.79 -21.91 -1.79
C GLY A 156 19.26 -22.02 -1.37
N THR A 157 20.21 -21.56 -2.19
CA THR A 157 21.65 -21.77 -2.01
C THR A 157 22.53 -20.58 -2.47
N GLN A 158 23.84 -20.62 -2.21
CA GLN A 158 24.83 -19.65 -2.77
C GLN A 158 24.93 -19.76 -4.30
N GLU A 159 24.78 -20.96 -4.84
CA GLU A 159 24.77 -21.22 -6.27
C GLU A 159 23.58 -20.54 -6.97
N ASP A 160 22.39 -20.62 -6.38
CA ASP A 160 21.20 -19.93 -6.88
C ASP A 160 21.40 -18.40 -6.95
N TYR A 161 22.11 -17.83 -5.97
CA TYR A 161 22.44 -16.42 -5.96
C TYR A 161 23.37 -16.04 -7.11
N GLN A 162 24.41 -16.85 -7.36
CA GLN A 162 25.33 -16.61 -8.46
C GLN A 162 24.64 -16.74 -9.81
N HIS A 163 23.77 -17.74 -9.98
CA HIS A 163 22.93 -17.88 -11.17
C HIS A 163 22.01 -16.68 -11.38
N HIS A 164 21.34 -16.21 -10.32
CA HIS A 164 20.49 -15.01 -10.39
C HIS A 164 21.30 -13.75 -10.72
N ARG A 165 22.44 -13.54 -10.06
CA ARG A 165 23.34 -12.42 -10.33
C ARG A 165 23.83 -12.43 -11.77
N PHE A 166 24.23 -13.59 -12.27
CA PHE A 166 24.64 -13.78 -13.65
C PHE A 166 23.49 -13.43 -14.61
N ALA A 167 22.29 -13.97 -14.38
CA ALA A 167 21.12 -13.69 -15.21
C ALA A 167 20.76 -12.19 -15.25
N VAL A 168 20.77 -11.49 -14.11
CA VAL A 168 20.51 -10.04 -14.05
C VAL A 168 21.61 -9.25 -14.75
N THR A 169 22.88 -9.65 -14.59
CA THR A 169 24.02 -9.01 -15.26
C THR A 169 23.89 -9.13 -16.78
N GLU A 170 23.61 -10.32 -17.28
CA GLU A 170 23.41 -10.58 -18.71
C GLU A 170 22.18 -9.86 -19.26
N PHE A 171 21.09 -9.80 -18.49
CA PHE A 171 19.90 -9.04 -18.86
C PHE A 171 20.19 -7.55 -19.03
N VAL A 172 20.93 -6.93 -18.10
CA VAL A 172 21.32 -5.51 -18.19
C VAL A 172 22.27 -5.26 -19.36
N LYS A 173 23.21 -6.18 -19.65
CA LYS A 173 24.08 -6.08 -20.82
C LYS A 173 23.28 -6.10 -22.14
N LYS A 174 22.28 -6.98 -22.24
CA LYS A 174 21.40 -7.09 -23.41
C LYS A 174 20.41 -5.94 -23.54
N ASN A 175 20.12 -5.23 -22.44
CA ASN A 175 19.17 -4.11 -22.39
C ASN A 175 19.84 -2.84 -21.86
N PRO A 176 20.78 -2.23 -22.62
CA PRO A 176 21.58 -1.10 -22.13
C PRO A 176 20.74 0.15 -21.82
N HIS A 177 19.55 0.30 -22.42
CA HIS A 177 18.59 1.36 -22.11
C HIS A 177 18.01 1.26 -20.68
N LEU A 178 18.15 0.10 -20.02
CA LEU A 178 17.73 -0.12 -18.63
C LEU A 178 18.90 0.02 -17.64
N LYS A 179 20.10 0.35 -18.12
CA LYS A 179 21.29 0.57 -17.28
C LYS A 179 21.04 1.73 -16.32
N GLY A 180 21.11 1.46 -15.01
CA GLY A 180 20.80 2.41 -13.94
C GLY A 180 19.37 2.28 -13.36
N SER A 181 18.46 1.62 -14.08
CA SER A 181 17.11 1.30 -13.59
C SER A 181 17.04 -0.08 -12.92
N ILE A 182 17.98 -0.97 -13.25
CA ILE A 182 18.09 -2.32 -12.68
C ILE A 182 19.41 -2.42 -11.91
N ALA A 183 19.31 -2.74 -10.62
CA ALA A 183 20.47 -2.96 -9.76
C ALA A 183 20.97 -4.40 -9.89
N VAL A 184 22.24 -4.55 -10.28
CA VAL A 184 22.92 -5.85 -10.29
C VAL A 184 23.24 -6.26 -8.84
N PRO A 185 22.96 -7.51 -8.43
CA PRO A 185 23.33 -7.98 -7.09
C PRO A 185 24.84 -7.82 -6.83
N PRO A 186 25.25 -7.40 -5.62
CA PRO A 186 26.66 -7.19 -5.29
C PRO A 186 27.47 -8.49 -5.31
N LEU A 187 28.80 -8.39 -5.38
CA LEU A 187 29.67 -9.55 -5.24
C LEU A 187 29.62 -10.06 -3.80
N ASP A 188 29.40 -11.36 -3.63
CA ASP A 188 29.35 -12.05 -2.33
C ASP A 188 30.72 -12.18 -1.66
N ALA A 189 31.79 -12.11 -2.44
CA ALA A 189 33.18 -12.17 -1.97
C ALA A 189 33.61 -10.94 -1.15
N ASP A 190 32.87 -9.83 -1.18
CA ASP A 190 33.18 -8.62 -0.40
C ASP A 190 32.18 -8.47 0.78
N PRO A 191 32.61 -8.75 2.02
CA PRO A 191 31.76 -8.67 3.22
C PRO A 191 31.15 -7.29 3.45
N LYS A 192 31.77 -6.20 2.95
CA LYS A 192 31.26 -4.83 3.12
C LYS A 192 29.93 -4.60 2.41
N ASN A 193 29.60 -5.46 1.45
CA ASN A 193 28.33 -5.41 0.74
C ASN A 193 27.18 -6.04 1.55
N PHE A 194 27.38 -6.45 2.80
CA PHE A 194 26.36 -7.11 3.63
C PHE A 194 26.35 -6.55 5.07
N VAL A 195 25.15 -6.26 5.61
CA VAL A 195 24.90 -5.88 7.01
C VAL A 195 24.45 -7.10 7.79
N ASN A 196 25.11 -7.42 8.89
CA ASN A 196 24.67 -8.49 9.78
C ASN A 196 23.56 -7.97 10.73
N LEU A 197 22.48 -8.74 10.93
CA LEU A 197 21.39 -8.43 11.85
C LEU A 197 21.37 -9.36 13.08
N SER A 198 22.48 -10.06 13.33
CA SER A 198 22.65 -10.92 14.51
C SER A 198 22.35 -10.21 15.82
N ASP A 199 22.59 -8.90 15.90
CA ASP A 199 22.41 -8.07 17.09
C ASP A 199 20.92 -7.78 17.40
N HIS A 200 20.01 -8.22 16.51
CA HIS A 200 18.57 -8.13 16.66
C HIS A 200 17.90 -9.53 16.78
N ASP A 201 18.67 -10.54 17.18
CA ASP A 201 18.25 -11.96 17.24
C ASP A 201 17.77 -12.54 15.90
N TRP A 202 18.08 -11.85 14.80
CA TRP A 202 17.77 -12.33 13.46
C TRP A 202 19.06 -12.90 12.89
N ALA A 203 19.11 -14.24 12.74
CA ALA A 203 20.25 -14.94 12.14
C ALA A 203 20.33 -14.68 10.62
N LEU A 204 20.53 -13.42 10.23
CA LEU A 204 20.36 -12.91 8.88
C LEU A 204 21.37 -11.78 8.61
N GLN A 205 21.97 -11.79 7.45
CA GLN A 205 22.75 -10.71 6.85
C GLN A 205 21.92 -10.11 5.71
N ILE A 206 22.02 -8.82 5.42
CA ILE A 206 21.28 -8.12 4.36
C ILE A 206 22.30 -7.54 3.38
N ALA A 207 22.18 -7.81 2.09
CA ALA A 207 23.04 -7.18 1.09
C ALA A 207 22.76 -5.67 1.04
N VAL A 208 23.76 -4.88 1.40
CA VAL A 208 23.75 -3.42 1.29
C VAL A 208 23.81 -3.07 -0.19
N HIS A 209 22.75 -2.43 -0.68
CA HIS A 209 22.85 -1.80 -1.99
C HIS A 209 23.78 -0.59 -1.89
N GLY A 210 24.87 -0.64 -2.66
CA GLY A 210 25.64 0.54 -3.03
C GLY A 210 24.78 1.50 -3.83
N GLY A 211 24.04 2.36 -3.13
CA GLY A 211 23.60 3.63 -3.69
C GLY A 211 24.85 4.47 -3.91
N VAL A 212 25.28 4.59 -5.18
CA VAL A 212 26.29 5.56 -5.58
C VAL A 212 25.76 6.96 -5.24
N TYR A 213 26.57 7.74 -4.53
CA TYR A 213 26.37 9.18 -4.34
C TYR A 213 26.43 9.92 -5.69
#